data_AF-A0A381TC20-F1
#
_entry.id   AF-A0A381TC20-F1
#
_cell.length_a   1.000
_cell.length_b   1.000
_cell.length_c   1.000
_cell.angle_alpha   90.00
_cell.angle_beta   90.00
_cell.angle_gamma   90.00
#
_symmetry.space_group_name_H-M   'P 1'
#
loop_
_entity.id
_entity.type
_entity.pdbx_description
1 polymer ?
#
loop_
_entity_poly.entity_id
_entity_poly.type
_entity_poly.pdbx_seq_one_letter_code
_entity_poly.pdbx_strand_id
1 'polypeptide(L)' 'MIDPYLAVGLQTKIKHVATRPEVEKNLIHIGNMIDMVTHMCSLELPVRLIALGEGAIQGFVDEIMDMDQA' A
#
# COMPACT_ATOMS: atom_id res chain seq x y z
N MET A 1 1.66 -23.37 17.84
CA MET A 1 0.70 -22.25 17.69
C MET A 1 1.48 -21.02 17.25
N ILE A 2 0.87 -20.14 16.48
CA ILE A 2 1.47 -18.85 16.09
C ILE A 2 1.14 -17.83 17.20
N ASP A 3 2.13 -17.01 17.59
CA ASP A 3 1.90 -15.92 18.56
C ASP A 3 0.89 -14.90 17.99
N PRO A 4 -0.07 -14.41 18.79
CA PRO A 4 -1.00 -13.38 18.33
C PRO A 4 -0.30 -12.15 17.76
N TYR A 5 -0.82 -11.60 16.66
CA TYR A 5 -0.28 -10.42 16.00
C TYR A 5 -1.40 -9.61 15.34
N LEU A 6 -1.11 -8.34 15.03
CA LEU A 6 -2.03 -7.50 14.26
C LEU A 6 -1.76 -7.65 12.76
N ALA A 7 -2.84 -7.93 12.03
CA ALA A 7 -2.92 -7.81 10.60
C ALA A 7 -3.66 -6.52 10.24
N VAL A 8 -3.03 -5.67 9.43
CA VAL A 8 -3.58 -4.37 9.07
C VAL A 8 -3.80 -4.26 7.57
N GLY A 9 -5.02 -3.89 7.17
CA GLY A 9 -5.31 -3.46 5.80
C GLY A 9 -4.99 -1.98 5.63
N LEU A 10 -4.00 -1.65 4.81
CA LEU A 10 -3.58 -0.28 4.59
C LEU A 10 -4.26 0.30 3.35
N GLN A 11 -5.22 1.19 3.58
CA GLN A 11 -5.90 1.94 2.53
C GLN A 11 -5.20 3.29 2.31
N THR A 12 -4.44 3.40 1.23
CA THR A 12 -3.72 4.63 0.87
C THR A 12 -4.46 5.42 -0.20
N LYS A 13 -4.20 6.73 -0.24
CA LYS A 13 -4.58 7.54 -1.40
C LYS A 13 -3.54 7.32 -2.50
N ILE A 14 -4.00 6.88 -3.66
CA ILE A 14 -3.13 6.52 -4.78
C ILE A 14 -3.12 7.66 -5.79
N LYS A 15 -1.95 8.00 -6.33
CA LYS A 15 -1.85 8.77 -7.57
C LYS A 15 -1.74 7.81 -8.74
N HIS A 16 -2.51 8.06 -9.81
CA HIS A 16 -2.35 7.33 -11.07
C HIS A 16 -0.96 7.60 -11.64
N VAL A 17 -0.26 6.52 -11.98
CA VAL A 17 1.13 6.54 -12.46
C VAL A 17 1.15 6.24 -13.96
N ALA A 18 1.49 7.22 -14.79
CA ALA A 18 1.63 7.02 -16.23
C ALA A 18 3.03 6.54 -16.64
N THR A 19 4.05 6.81 -15.81
CA THR A 19 5.44 6.47 -16.09
C THR A 19 6.13 5.81 -14.88
N ARG A 20 7.05 4.87 -15.13
CA ARG A 20 7.75 4.13 -14.05
C ARG A 20 8.34 5.02 -12.93
N PRO A 21 8.96 6.19 -13.21
CA PRO A 21 9.49 7.05 -12.15
C PRO A 21 8.42 7.62 -11.21
N GLU A 22 7.17 7.77 -11.66
CA GLU A 22 6.09 8.31 -10.82
C GLU A 22 5.69 7.36 -9.69
N VAL A 23 6.01 6.06 -9.82
CA VAL A 23 5.75 5.03 -8.80
C VAL A 23 6.40 5.39 -7.46
N GLU A 24 7.56 6.03 -7.50
CA GLU A 24 8.31 6.42 -6.30
C GLU A 24 7.46 7.26 -5.34
N LYS A 25 6.58 8.12 -5.86
CA LYS A 25 5.70 8.96 -5.02
C LYS A 25 4.73 8.11 -4.19
N ASN A 26 4.16 7.07 -4.80
CA ASN A 26 3.24 6.16 -4.09
C ASN A 26 4.01 5.26 -3.13
N LEU A 27 5.21 4.78 -3.50
CA LEU A 27 6.05 3.98 -2.61
C LEU A 27 6.49 4.74 -1.36
N ILE A 28 6.91 6.01 -1.51
CA ILE A 28 7.23 6.88 -0.38
C ILE A 28 6.01 7.07 0.53
N HIS A 29 4.83 7.31 -0.06
CA HIS A 29 3.60 7.46 0.71
C HIS A 29 3.23 6.18 1.47
N ILE A 30 3.31 5.01 0.83
CA ILE A 30 3.08 3.71 1.46
C ILE A 30 4.07 3.48 2.60
N GLY A 31 5.36 3.77 2.41
CA GLY A 31 6.39 3.64 3.44
C GLY A 31 6.07 4.46 4.69
N ASN A 32 5.75 5.74 4.51
CA ASN A 32 5.37 6.62 5.64
C ASN A 32 4.12 6.10 6.39
N MET A 33 3.16 5.53 5.67
CA MET A 33 1.95 4.95 6.28
C MET A 33 2.23 3.64 7.02
N ILE A 34 3.16 2.82 6.51
CA ILE A 34 3.66 1.62 7.20
C ILE A 34 4.37 2.02 8.49
N ASP A 35 5.25 3.01 8.46
CA ASP A 35 5.94 3.50 9.66
C ASP A 35 4.93 4.00 10.70
N MET A 36 3.94 4.80 10.27
CA MET A 36 2.88 5.27 11.15
C MET A 36 2.10 4.12 11.80
N VAL A 37 1.65 3.13 11.02
CA VAL A 37 0.78 2.07 11.51
C VAL A 37 1.51 1.06 12.38
N THR A 38 2.77 0.77 12.04
CA THR A 38 3.64 -0.09 12.87
C THR A 38 3.95 0.55 14.22
N HIS A 39 4.01 1.88 14.31
CA HIS A 39 4.16 2.58 15.59
C HIS A 39 2.85 2.74 16.37
N MET A 40 1.76 3.13 15.69
CA MET A 40 0.49 3.45 16.38
C MET A 40 -0.32 2.22 16.76
N CYS A 41 -0.34 1.18 15.93
CA CYS A 41 -1.15 0.00 16.18
C CYS A 41 -0.43 -1.04 17.05
N SER A 42 0.89 -0.96 17.21
CA SER A 42 1.65 -1.95 17.99
C SER A 42 1.49 -1.83 19.51
N LEU A 43 0.50 -1.08 20.00
CA LEU A 43 0.27 -0.87 21.42
C LEU A 43 -0.25 -2.13 22.12
N GLU A 44 -1.10 -2.93 21.44
CA GLU A 44 -1.66 -4.15 22.02
C GLU A 44 -0.89 -5.41 21.61
N LEU A 45 -0.57 -5.52 20.32
CA LEU A 45 0.11 -6.68 19.72
C LEU A 45 1.02 -6.19 18.59
N PRO A 46 2.12 -6.89 18.28
CA PRO A 46 3.00 -6.49 17.19
C PRO A 46 2.27 -6.56 15.85
N VAL A 47 2.44 -5.53 15.01
CA VAL A 47 2.02 -5.59 13.60
C VAL A 47 3.00 -6.51 12.86
N ARG A 48 2.50 -7.62 12.29
CA ARG A 48 3.33 -8.59 11.54
C ARG A 48 2.83 -8.86 10.13
N LEU A 49 1.67 -8.33 9.77
CA LEU A 49 1.11 -8.43 8.43
C LEU A 49 0.49 -7.09 8.03
N ILE A 50 0.90 -6.58 6.88
CA ILE A 50 0.28 -5.41 6.26
C ILE A 50 -0.16 -5.81 4.87
N ALA A 51 -1.46 -5.65 4.58
CA ALA A 51 -2.04 -5.87 3.27
C ALA A 51 -2.21 -4.54 2.55
N LEU A 52 -1.79 -4.48 1.28
CA LEU A 52 -2.02 -3.36 0.38
C LEU A 52 -3.14 -3.72 -0.60
N GLY A 53 -3.93 -2.73 -1.02
CA GLY A 53 -4.84 -2.90 -2.15
C GLY A 53 -4.05 -3.15 -3.45
N GLU A 54 -4.63 -3.91 -4.38
CA GLU A 54 -4.02 -4.29 -5.66
C GLU A 54 -3.42 -3.09 -6.41
N GLY A 55 -4.17 -1.99 -6.54
CA GLY A 55 -3.73 -0.77 -7.20
C GLY A 55 -2.85 0.17 -6.36
N ALA A 56 -2.38 -0.21 -5.17
CA ALA A 56 -1.75 0.73 -4.23
C ALA A 56 -0.49 1.44 -4.79
N ILE A 57 0.21 0.80 -5.74
CA ILE A 57 1.49 1.28 -6.26
C ILE A 57 1.31 2.10 -7.54
N GLN A 58 0.48 1.65 -8.49
CA GLN A 58 0.34 2.25 -9.82
C GLN A 58 -1.06 2.83 -10.09
N GLY A 59 -2.06 2.43 -9.30
CA GLY A 59 -3.47 2.58 -9.64
C GLY A 59 -3.88 1.69 -10.82
N PHE A 60 -5.10 1.90 -11.31
CA PHE A 60 -5.65 1.20 -12.47
C PHE A 60 -5.55 2.10 -13.72
N VAL A 61 -4.33 2.51 -14.04
CA VAL A 61 -4.07 3.49 -15.12
C VAL A 61 -4.47 2.95 -16.47
N ASP A 62 -4.23 1.67 -16.67
CA ASP A 62 -4.61 0.89 -17.83
C ASP A 62 -6.12 0.85 -18.05
N GLU A 63 -6.91 0.64 -16.99
CA GLU A 63 -8.39 0.72 -17.03
C GLU A 63 -8.88 2.15 -17.30
N ILE A 64 -8.25 3.14 -16.65
CA ILE A 64 -8.67 4.55 -16.75
C ILE A 64 -8.32 5.14 -18.12
N MET A 65 -7.19 4.75 -18.69
CA MET A 65 -6.69 5.26 -19.96
C MET A 65 -7.09 4.37 -21.15
N ASP A 66 -7.91 3.33 -20.93
CA ASP A 66 -8.36 2.38 -21.94
C ASP A 66 -7.18 1.83 -22.76
N MET A 67 -6.11 1.46 -22.05
CA MET A 67 -4.89 0.94 -22.67
C MET A 67 -5.11 -0.50 -23.10
N ASP A 68 -4.58 -0.85 -24.27
CA ASP A 68 -4.70 -2.20 -24.83
C ASP A 68 -4.05 -3.23 -23.87
N GLN A 69 -4.86 -4.21 -23.46
CA GLN A 69 -4.46 -5.27 -22.53
C GLN A 69 -3.96 -6.46 -23.37
N ALA A 70 -2.65 -6.61 -23.52
CA ALA A 70 -2.03 -7.68 -24.31
C ALA A 70 -1.90 -9.01 -23.53
#